data_AF-A0A8H2VRW0-F1
#
_entry.id   AF-A0A8H2VRW0-F1
#
_cell.length_a   1.000
_cell.length_b   1.000
_cell.length_c   1.000
_cell.angle_alpha   90.00
_cell.angle_beta   90.00
_cell.angle_gamma   90.00
#
_symmetry.space_group_name_H-M   'P 1'
#
loop_
_entity.id
_entity.type
_entity.pdbx_description
1 polymer ?
#
loop_
_entity_poly.entity_id
_entity_poly.type
_entity_poly.pdbx_seq_one_letter_code
_entity_poly.pdbx_strand_id
1 'polypeptide(L)'
;MGICDMCLAIPLEPLLNKDIREFSHVHHLSVKNLETSATNGCNICALFHSAIASVPHRNEGHKTYLKVNQQLVVSSPHRIFISYQVGRDGQSCLFDVETTDLYSSVLYPRNQNITSLVSSWISTCSHEHVYCNINYDTRFRPRRLIDVGKYGISPQLVEAEQGNDAFLRYLALTHCWGNKMPEAATTKNKTLRRRLVSIPFKTLPRTFRDAITFTRRLGLQYLWIDSLCIIQDSSQDWQQESAKMGKIYSHAYCTISAAAASNCEEGLFALHSELPLLPATSSTPEVLFKISFPGWDSLFNKSTLIRRSWTLQERELSPRMLHFTKHTLLFECREARISDHNHQLNSNQWVLKSSLSRYFLNSSVRCLDKIHSGSVTSPHHDLVAEKYYELWRRMVQDYNSRQLTHRTDKFPALSGLALEFAYLLGDEYVAGLWRKDLVRGLCWKWSSNRTKKQSAIHYGPSWSWAKMDVSITYGLIREDRVFESRTNRGQFVHVPVDSRFSDPEILHVSIIPEGRDPRGTLISGRIYLRGQLLQLRRSKAGDYSINGEPLPITFDHLPQPPVNLYLLSLGPTNVGLVLQVSEESSKEYIRVGVIAPTEWEWFNGIGFEDLTLV
;
A
#
# COMPACT_ATOMS: atom_id res chain seq x y z
N MET A 1 24.46 -17.78 1.59
CA MET A 1 24.31 -19.18 1.16
C MET A 1 23.29 -19.21 0.04
N GLY A 2 23.57 -19.92 -1.06
CA GLY A 2 22.62 -20.09 -2.17
C GLY A 2 23.24 -20.51 -3.50
N ILE A 3 24.53 -20.20 -3.75
CA ILE A 3 25.24 -20.52 -5.01
C ILE A 3 26.73 -20.76 -4.70
N CYS A 4 27.35 -21.80 -5.27
CA CYS A 4 28.78 -22.10 -5.10
C CYS A 4 29.66 -21.31 -6.08
N ASP A 5 30.97 -21.23 -5.82
CA ASP A 5 31.92 -20.44 -6.62
C ASP A 5 31.98 -20.88 -8.10
N MET A 6 31.79 -22.17 -8.36
CA MET A 6 31.73 -22.70 -9.73
C MET A 6 30.48 -22.22 -10.50
N CYS A 7 29.32 -22.22 -9.85
CA CYS A 7 28.09 -21.69 -10.44
C CYS A 7 28.16 -20.15 -10.62
N LEU A 8 28.90 -19.45 -9.75
CA LEU A 8 29.14 -18.00 -9.87
C LEU A 8 30.07 -17.65 -11.03
N ALA A 9 30.94 -18.58 -11.44
CA ALA A 9 31.92 -18.40 -12.50
C ALA A 9 31.37 -18.70 -13.91
N ILE A 10 30.11 -19.11 -14.05
CA ILE A 10 29.47 -19.32 -15.36
C ILE A 10 29.39 -17.97 -16.09
N PRO A 11 30.04 -17.82 -17.26
CA PRO A 11 29.96 -16.57 -18.01
C PRO A 11 28.58 -16.45 -18.65
N LEU A 12 27.93 -15.30 -18.42
CA LEU A 12 26.55 -15.02 -18.87
C LEU A 12 26.50 -14.34 -20.24
N GLU A 13 27.60 -13.73 -20.69
CA GLU A 13 27.71 -13.09 -22.01
C GLU A 13 27.24 -13.98 -23.16
N PRO A 14 27.64 -15.27 -23.23
CA PRO A 14 27.17 -16.21 -24.25
C PRO A 14 25.66 -16.49 -24.21
N LEU A 15 25.02 -16.36 -23.05
CA LEU A 15 23.57 -16.62 -22.90
C LEU A 15 22.72 -15.41 -23.33
N LEU A 16 23.31 -14.22 -23.38
CA LEU A 16 22.65 -12.96 -23.69
C LEU A 16 22.92 -12.48 -25.12
N ASN A 17 23.99 -12.97 -25.74
CA ASN A 17 24.37 -12.61 -27.10
C ASN A 17 23.86 -13.64 -28.13
N LYS A 18 22.92 -13.21 -28.99
CA LYS A 18 22.30 -14.03 -30.04
C LYS A 18 23.28 -14.47 -31.14
N ASP A 19 24.46 -13.85 -31.22
CA ASP A 19 25.49 -14.19 -32.20
C ASP A 19 26.33 -15.40 -31.78
N ILE A 20 26.24 -15.84 -30.51
CA ILE A 20 27.00 -16.97 -29.96
C ILE A 20 26.16 -18.24 -30.07
N ARG A 21 26.45 -19.06 -31.09
CA ARG A 21 25.68 -20.28 -31.41
C ARG A 21 26.01 -21.50 -30.53
N GLU A 22 27.25 -21.61 -30.07
CA GLU A 22 27.68 -22.69 -29.16
C GLU A 22 28.66 -22.16 -28.11
N PHE A 23 28.48 -22.58 -26.85
CA PHE A 23 29.36 -22.24 -25.75
C PHE A 23 29.50 -23.41 -24.76
N SER A 24 30.72 -23.72 -24.34
CA SER A 24 30.99 -24.77 -23.35
C SER A 24 31.72 -24.21 -22.12
N HIS A 25 31.21 -24.55 -20.93
CA HIS A 25 31.81 -24.19 -19.65
C HIS A 25 31.90 -25.43 -18.77
N VAL A 26 33.09 -25.67 -18.23
CA VAL A 26 33.31 -26.77 -17.27
C VAL A 26 32.66 -26.38 -15.95
N HIS A 27 31.52 -26.98 -15.62
CA HIS A 27 30.76 -26.59 -14.44
C HIS A 27 31.33 -27.20 -13.15
N HIS A 28 31.56 -28.51 -13.10
CA HIS A 28 32.29 -29.16 -11.99
C HIS A 28 33.22 -30.26 -12.52
N LEU A 29 34.37 -30.42 -11.87
CA LEU A 29 35.37 -31.42 -12.28
C LEU A 29 34.92 -32.87 -12.05
N SER A 30 33.86 -33.09 -11.26
CA SER A 30 33.22 -34.40 -11.06
C SER A 30 31.75 -34.24 -10.67
N VAL A 31 30.95 -35.30 -10.88
CA VAL A 31 29.58 -35.39 -10.35
C VAL A 31 29.59 -35.24 -8.82
N LYS A 32 30.56 -35.83 -8.12
CA LYS A 32 30.70 -35.75 -6.66
C LYS A 32 30.88 -34.32 -6.14
N ASN A 33 31.64 -33.48 -6.86
CA ASN A 33 31.83 -32.07 -6.50
C ASN A 33 30.53 -31.26 -6.70
N LEU A 34 29.72 -31.63 -7.70
CA LEU A 34 28.39 -31.06 -7.91
C LEU A 34 27.44 -31.44 -6.77
N GLU A 35 27.38 -32.71 -6.34
CA GLU A 35 26.52 -33.14 -5.22
C GLU A 35 26.93 -32.48 -3.91
N THR A 36 28.25 -32.35 -3.68
CA THR A 36 28.79 -31.67 -2.50
C THR A 36 28.37 -30.21 -2.49
N SER A 37 28.41 -29.54 -3.64
CA SER A 37 27.93 -28.15 -3.75
C SER A 37 26.42 -28.04 -3.58
N ALA A 38 25.65 -29.02 -4.09
CA ALA A 38 24.20 -29.09 -3.91
C ALA A 38 23.81 -29.27 -2.43
N THR A 39 24.43 -30.23 -1.75
CA THR A 39 24.21 -30.51 -0.32
C THR A 39 24.68 -29.37 0.58
N ASN A 40 25.71 -28.62 0.17
CA ASN A 40 26.13 -27.36 0.82
C ASN A 40 25.22 -26.16 0.50
N GLY A 41 24.07 -26.38 -0.15
CA GLY A 41 23.03 -25.37 -0.36
C GLY A 41 23.17 -24.53 -1.62
N CYS A 42 23.84 -25.02 -2.66
CA CYS A 42 23.81 -24.40 -3.99
C CYS A 42 22.58 -24.88 -4.78
N ASN A 43 21.62 -23.99 -5.03
CA ASN A 43 20.37 -24.33 -5.70
C ASN A 43 20.58 -24.78 -7.15
N ILE A 44 21.54 -24.16 -7.86
CA ILE A 44 21.91 -24.51 -9.24
C ILE A 44 22.50 -25.92 -9.28
N CYS A 45 23.38 -26.26 -8.34
CA CYS A 45 23.94 -27.61 -8.25
C CYS A 45 22.88 -28.64 -7.88
N ALA A 46 21.92 -28.30 -7.01
CA ALA A 46 20.82 -29.19 -6.63
C ALA A 46 19.91 -29.50 -7.83
N LEU A 47 19.62 -28.50 -8.66
CA LEU A 47 18.86 -28.68 -9.90
C LEU A 47 19.60 -29.61 -10.89
N PHE A 48 20.88 -29.35 -11.14
CA PHE A 48 21.70 -30.22 -12.00
C PHE A 48 21.85 -31.63 -11.43
N HIS A 49 22.00 -31.77 -10.11
CA HIS A 49 22.12 -33.06 -9.44
C HIS A 49 20.84 -33.90 -9.57
N SER A 50 19.68 -33.28 -9.36
CA SER A 50 18.37 -33.93 -9.56
C SER A 50 18.20 -34.42 -11.00
N ALA A 51 18.66 -33.63 -11.98
CA ALA A 51 18.57 -34.00 -13.40
C ALA A 51 19.55 -35.13 -13.79
N ILE A 52 20.69 -35.24 -13.12
CA ILE A 52 21.64 -36.35 -13.30
C ILE A 52 21.14 -37.63 -12.62
N ALA A 53 20.47 -37.53 -11.47
CA ALA A 53 19.95 -38.67 -10.73
C ALA A 53 18.90 -39.49 -11.51
N SER A 54 18.24 -38.88 -12.50
CA SER A 54 17.31 -39.57 -13.40
C SER A 54 17.96 -40.36 -14.55
N VAL A 55 19.29 -40.39 -14.68
CA VAL A 55 20.00 -41.08 -15.78
C VAL A 55 20.54 -42.45 -15.31
N PRO A 56 20.24 -43.56 -16.01
CA PRO A 56 20.48 -44.92 -15.52
C PRO A 56 21.95 -45.41 -15.47
N HIS A 57 22.93 -44.63 -15.93
CA HIS A 57 24.34 -45.04 -15.97
C HIS A 57 25.27 -43.98 -15.36
N ARG A 58 25.29 -43.94 -14.03
CA ARG A 58 26.07 -43.00 -13.25
C ARG A 58 27.47 -43.57 -12.97
N ASN A 59 28.50 -42.85 -13.37
CA ASN A 59 29.89 -43.26 -13.13
C ASN A 59 30.67 -42.05 -12.56
N GLU A 60 31.25 -42.24 -11.37
CA GLU A 60 31.56 -41.17 -10.41
C GLU A 60 32.83 -40.36 -10.71
N GLY A 61 33.72 -40.89 -11.57
CA GLY A 61 34.97 -40.25 -11.97
C GLY A 61 34.85 -39.23 -13.11
N HIS A 62 33.64 -38.97 -13.61
CA HIS A 62 33.43 -38.18 -14.82
C HIS A 62 33.27 -36.67 -14.57
N LYS A 63 33.96 -35.86 -15.40
CA LYS A 63 33.80 -34.40 -15.46
C LYS A 63 32.39 -34.03 -15.95
N THR A 64 31.77 -33.02 -15.33
CA THR A 64 30.48 -32.48 -15.78
C THR A 64 30.70 -31.19 -16.56
N TYR A 65 30.19 -31.15 -17.79
CA TYR A 65 30.29 -29.99 -18.69
C TYR A 65 28.90 -29.37 -18.90
N LEU A 66 28.83 -28.04 -18.85
CA LEU A 66 27.68 -27.29 -19.33
C LEU A 66 27.96 -26.91 -20.79
N LYS A 67 27.20 -27.45 -21.75
CA LYS A 67 27.35 -27.11 -23.18
C LYS A 67 26.07 -26.47 -23.69
N VAL A 68 26.05 -25.14 -23.73
CA VAL A 68 24.92 -24.36 -24.24
C VAL A 68 24.93 -24.42 -25.77
N ASN A 69 23.88 -24.99 -26.37
CA ASN A 69 23.66 -24.99 -27.81
C ASN A 69 22.47 -24.08 -28.13
N GLN A 70 22.72 -22.88 -28.66
CA GLN A 70 21.65 -21.98 -29.10
C GLN A 70 21.21 -22.36 -30.51
N GLN A 71 20.34 -23.37 -30.65
CA GLN A 71 19.60 -23.57 -31.91
C GLN A 71 18.33 -22.73 -31.90
N LEU A 72 18.36 -21.64 -32.67
CA LEU A 72 17.24 -20.73 -32.85
C LEU A 72 16.29 -21.31 -33.92
N VAL A 73 15.46 -22.29 -33.55
CA VAL A 73 14.37 -22.77 -34.42
C VAL A 73 13.16 -21.86 -34.23
N VAL A 74 12.85 -21.06 -35.24
CA VAL A 74 11.70 -20.15 -35.21
C VAL A 74 10.42 -20.95 -35.47
N SER A 75 9.82 -21.43 -34.39
CA SER A 75 8.39 -21.74 -34.34
C SER A 75 7.84 -21.26 -33.00
N SER A 76 7.31 -20.02 -32.98
CA SER A 76 6.76 -19.33 -31.80
C SER A 76 7.77 -18.92 -30.71
N PRO A 77 7.55 -17.81 -29.97
CA PRO A 77 8.66 -16.96 -29.55
C PRO A 77 9.36 -17.46 -28.26
N HIS A 78 10.64 -17.81 -28.42
CA HIS A 78 11.74 -17.71 -27.43
C HIS A 78 11.95 -18.89 -26.46
N ARG A 79 12.19 -20.09 -27.01
CA ARG A 79 12.87 -21.19 -26.28
C ARG A 79 14.40 -21.08 -26.47
N ILE A 80 15.17 -21.06 -25.37
CA ILE A 80 16.64 -21.21 -25.40
C ILE A 80 16.94 -22.62 -24.90
N PHE A 81 17.57 -23.43 -25.73
CA PHE A 81 17.96 -24.79 -25.34
C PHE A 81 19.29 -24.75 -24.58
N ILE A 82 19.32 -25.33 -23.37
CA ILE A 82 20.57 -25.57 -22.65
C ILE A 82 20.75 -27.08 -22.52
N SER A 83 21.61 -27.65 -23.37
CA SER A 83 22.11 -28.99 -23.16
C SER A 83 23.20 -29.01 -22.09
N TYR A 84 23.34 -30.13 -21.39
CA TYR A 84 24.57 -30.40 -20.64
C TYR A 84 25.11 -31.76 -21.04
N GLN A 85 26.43 -31.89 -21.02
CA GLN A 85 27.13 -33.13 -21.39
C GLN A 85 27.94 -33.61 -20.20
N VAL A 86 27.79 -34.89 -19.84
CA VAL A 86 28.54 -35.49 -18.75
C VAL A 86 29.51 -36.51 -19.34
N GLY A 87 30.82 -36.29 -19.18
CA GLY A 87 31.85 -37.29 -19.45
C GLY A 87 32.09 -37.68 -20.92
N ARG A 88 33.13 -38.49 -21.13
CA ARG A 88 33.95 -38.61 -22.36
C ARG A 88 33.28 -39.29 -23.56
N ASP A 89 32.12 -39.93 -23.37
CA ASP A 89 31.52 -40.85 -24.37
C ASP A 89 30.29 -40.27 -25.07
N GLY A 90 30.16 -38.94 -25.15
CA GLY A 90 29.15 -38.30 -25.99
C GLY A 90 27.69 -38.46 -25.52
N GLN A 91 27.45 -39.02 -24.33
CA GLN A 91 26.12 -39.04 -23.74
C GLN A 91 25.70 -37.60 -23.40
N SER A 92 24.80 -37.10 -24.23
CA SER A 92 24.22 -35.76 -24.14
C SER A 92 22.81 -35.92 -23.60
N CYS A 93 22.52 -35.37 -22.43
CA CYS A 93 21.14 -35.23 -21.97
C CYS A 93 20.68 -33.82 -22.35
N LEU A 94 19.72 -33.74 -23.26
CA LEU A 94 19.04 -32.51 -23.63
C LEU A 94 17.88 -32.28 -22.66
N PHE A 95 17.86 -31.12 -22.03
CA PHE A 95 16.70 -30.65 -21.28
C PHE A 95 16.24 -29.32 -21.89
N ASP A 96 14.94 -29.21 -22.09
CA ASP A 96 14.29 -27.94 -22.39
C ASP A 96 14.21 -27.16 -21.08
N VAL A 97 15.05 -26.14 -20.98
CA VAL A 97 14.93 -25.13 -19.93
C VAL A 97 14.27 -23.94 -20.59
N GLU A 98 12.96 -23.75 -20.39
CA GLU A 98 12.31 -22.53 -20.85
C GLU A 98 13.07 -21.34 -20.22
N THR A 99 13.26 -20.28 -21.01
CA THR A 99 14.07 -19.13 -20.62
C THR A 99 13.74 -18.61 -19.22
N THR A 100 12.47 -18.73 -18.79
CA THR A 100 11.94 -18.41 -17.46
C THR A 100 12.61 -19.13 -16.28
N ASP A 101 13.08 -20.36 -16.46
CA ASP A 101 13.72 -21.17 -15.40
C ASP A 101 15.19 -20.74 -15.17
N LEU A 102 15.87 -20.33 -16.24
CA LEU A 102 17.11 -19.56 -16.11
C LEU A 102 16.81 -18.15 -15.63
N TYR A 103 15.70 -17.50 -15.98
CA TYR A 103 15.45 -16.13 -15.52
C TYR A 103 15.32 -16.04 -14.00
N SER A 104 14.68 -17.02 -13.35
CA SER A 104 14.49 -17.06 -11.90
C SER A 104 15.69 -17.59 -11.12
N SER A 105 16.50 -18.49 -11.71
CA SER A 105 17.60 -19.20 -11.03
C SER A 105 19.00 -18.73 -11.46
N VAL A 106 19.14 -18.27 -12.71
CA VAL A 106 20.40 -17.97 -13.42
C VAL A 106 20.39 -16.58 -14.11
N LEU A 107 19.32 -15.78 -14.05
CA LEU A 107 19.31 -14.32 -14.38
C LEU A 107 18.99 -13.40 -13.18
N TYR A 108 18.90 -13.98 -11.97
CA TYR A 108 19.29 -13.27 -10.73
C TYR A 108 20.78 -13.40 -10.31
N PRO A 109 21.80 -13.70 -11.17
CA PRO A 109 23.19 -13.43 -10.87
C PRO A 109 23.29 -11.92 -10.82
N ARG A 110 23.66 -11.46 -9.64
CA ARG A 110 23.89 -10.06 -9.32
C ARG A 110 22.60 -9.25 -9.33
N ASN A 111 22.25 -8.90 -8.10
CA ASN A 111 21.69 -7.62 -7.70
C ASN A 111 22.22 -6.36 -8.45
N GLN A 112 23.24 -6.43 -9.33
CA GLN A 112 23.64 -5.33 -10.20
C GLN A 112 22.57 -5.02 -11.27
N ASN A 113 21.92 -6.01 -11.89
CA ASN A 113 20.90 -5.73 -12.93
C ASN A 113 19.63 -5.09 -12.35
N ILE A 114 19.15 -5.56 -11.20
CA ILE A 114 18.02 -4.93 -10.50
C ILE A 114 18.35 -3.52 -10.04
N THR A 115 19.54 -3.33 -9.47
CA THR A 115 19.96 -2.01 -8.98
C THR A 115 20.04 -1.03 -10.15
N SER A 116 20.62 -1.43 -11.29
CA SER A 116 20.66 -0.61 -12.50
C SER A 116 19.27 -0.34 -13.07
N LEU A 117 18.39 -1.35 -13.11
CA LEU A 117 17.01 -1.20 -13.56
C LEU A 117 16.22 -0.22 -12.69
N VAL A 118 16.26 -0.40 -11.37
CA VAL A 118 15.60 0.50 -10.42
C VAL A 118 16.22 1.89 -10.47
N SER A 119 17.55 2.00 -10.60
CA SER A 119 18.22 3.29 -10.75
C SER A 119 17.76 3.99 -12.01
N SER A 120 17.57 3.26 -13.11
CA SER A 120 16.99 3.78 -14.35
C SER A 120 15.56 4.28 -14.12
N TRP A 121 14.69 3.48 -13.50
CA TRP A 121 13.30 3.90 -13.22
C TRP A 121 13.22 5.15 -12.33
N ILE A 122 14.02 5.18 -11.25
CA ILE A 122 14.08 6.34 -10.36
C ILE A 122 14.63 7.55 -11.11
N SER A 123 15.69 7.37 -11.91
CA SER A 123 16.31 8.43 -12.70
C SER A 123 15.32 9.03 -13.69
N THR A 124 14.69 8.21 -14.53
CA THR A 124 13.64 8.64 -15.47
C THR A 124 12.54 9.41 -14.74
N CYS A 125 12.01 8.86 -13.64
CA CYS A 125 11.01 9.54 -12.83
C CYS A 125 11.50 10.88 -12.26
N SER A 126 12.76 10.97 -11.79
CA SER A 126 13.30 12.22 -11.26
C SER A 126 13.60 13.28 -12.31
N HIS A 127 13.77 12.93 -13.58
CA HIS A 127 14.04 13.90 -14.64
C HIS A 127 12.81 14.25 -15.47
N GLU A 128 11.89 13.29 -15.66
CA GLU A 128 10.79 13.42 -16.62
C GLU A 128 9.41 13.60 -15.96
N HIS A 129 9.21 13.13 -14.72
CA HIS A 129 7.91 13.22 -14.04
C HIS A 129 7.84 14.44 -13.11
N VAL A 130 7.35 15.56 -13.65
CA VAL A 130 7.18 16.85 -12.97
C VAL A 130 6.51 16.72 -11.60
N TYR A 131 5.39 16.00 -11.50
CA TYR A 131 4.61 15.90 -10.25
C TYR A 131 5.31 15.06 -9.18
N CYS A 132 6.31 14.25 -9.56
CA CYS A 132 7.14 13.49 -8.62
C CYS A 132 8.24 14.33 -7.97
N ASN A 133 8.49 15.54 -8.47
CA ASN A 133 9.58 16.41 -8.03
C ASN A 133 9.10 17.69 -7.34
N ILE A 134 7.78 17.89 -7.23
CA ILE A 134 7.22 19.00 -6.45
C ILE A 134 7.44 18.70 -4.97
N ASN A 135 8.28 19.50 -4.33
CA ASN A 135 8.48 19.48 -2.89
C ASN A 135 8.43 20.91 -2.33
N TYR A 136 7.43 21.18 -1.49
CA TYR A 136 7.20 22.48 -0.87
C TYR A 136 8.13 22.76 0.31
N ASP A 137 8.70 21.72 0.94
CA ASP A 137 9.61 21.85 2.11
C ASP A 137 10.96 21.19 1.81
N THR A 138 11.77 21.85 0.99
CA THR A 138 13.08 21.34 0.55
C THR A 138 14.11 21.17 1.66
N ARG A 139 13.81 21.66 2.88
CA ARG A 139 14.74 21.61 4.04
C ARG A 139 14.35 20.55 5.07
N PHE A 140 13.21 19.88 4.92
CA PHE A 140 12.79 18.85 5.85
C PHE A 140 13.74 17.65 5.85
N ARG A 141 14.07 17.17 7.05
CA ARG A 141 14.91 15.99 7.29
C ARG A 141 14.30 15.21 8.46
N PRO A 142 14.22 13.87 8.40
CA PRO A 142 13.84 13.07 9.56
C PRO A 142 14.81 13.33 10.71
N ARG A 143 14.33 13.29 11.96
CA ARG A 143 15.20 13.53 13.13
C ARG A 143 16.34 12.51 13.19
N ARG A 144 16.04 11.26 12.85
CA ARG A 144 16.99 10.15 12.85
C ARG A 144 16.92 9.37 11.56
N LEU A 145 18.08 8.91 11.11
CA LEU A 145 18.27 8.07 9.94
C LEU A 145 19.24 6.94 10.29
N ILE A 146 19.22 5.88 9.51
CA ILE A 146 20.26 4.84 9.54
C ILE A 146 21.29 5.23 8.49
N ASP A 147 22.51 5.53 8.91
CA ASP A 147 23.66 5.54 8.00
C ASP A 147 24.00 4.07 7.69
N VAL A 148 23.75 3.68 6.44
CA VAL A 148 24.00 2.31 6.01
C VAL A 148 25.48 2.01 5.89
N GLY A 149 26.37 3.00 5.83
CA GLY A 149 27.81 2.82 5.67
C GLY A 149 28.20 2.02 4.41
N LYS A 150 29.49 1.68 4.31
CA LYS A 150 30.00 0.85 3.21
C LYS A 150 29.79 -0.64 3.47
N TYR A 151 30.01 -1.46 2.44
CA TYR A 151 30.02 -2.92 2.58
C TYR A 151 31.03 -3.38 3.63
N GLY A 152 30.65 -4.38 4.43
CA GLY A 152 31.48 -4.90 5.52
C GLY A 152 31.43 -4.07 6.81
N ILE A 153 30.98 -2.81 6.74
CA ILE A 153 30.80 -1.95 7.92
C ILE A 153 29.38 -2.12 8.45
N SER A 154 29.22 -2.19 9.77
CA SER A 154 27.89 -2.22 10.38
C SER A 154 27.24 -0.84 10.28
N PRO A 155 25.93 -0.76 9.98
CA PRO A 155 25.22 0.52 9.94
C PRO A 155 25.16 1.15 11.34
N GLN A 156 24.83 2.42 11.41
CA GLN A 156 24.62 3.13 12.68
C GLN A 156 23.41 4.05 12.58
N LEU A 157 22.77 4.32 13.72
CA LEU A 157 21.76 5.35 13.81
C LEU A 157 22.45 6.71 13.90
N VAL A 158 21.97 7.70 13.16
CA VAL A 158 22.49 9.07 13.20
C VAL A 158 21.35 10.05 13.41
N GLU A 159 21.63 11.13 14.13
CA GLU A 159 20.72 12.27 14.22
C GLU A 159 21.01 13.20 13.03
N ALA A 160 19.97 13.61 12.30
CA ALA A 160 20.15 14.47 11.14
C ALA A 160 20.52 15.88 11.59
N GLU A 161 21.70 16.33 11.21
CA GLU A 161 22.20 17.67 11.52
C GLU A 161 21.60 18.73 10.59
N GLN A 162 21.30 19.91 11.15
CA GLN A 162 20.83 21.03 10.33
C GLN A 162 21.96 21.53 9.41
N GLY A 163 21.62 21.87 8.17
CA GLY A 163 22.55 22.38 7.16
C GLY A 163 23.35 21.32 6.40
N ASN A 164 23.24 20.03 6.74
CA ASN A 164 23.90 18.96 5.99
C ASN A 164 22.93 18.32 4.98
N ASP A 165 23.07 18.70 3.70
CA ASP A 165 22.22 18.26 2.59
C ASP A 165 22.33 16.79 2.24
N ALA A 166 23.33 16.07 2.77
CA ALA A 166 23.40 14.63 2.63
C ALA A 166 22.15 13.93 3.22
N PHE A 167 21.57 14.47 4.29
CA PHE A 167 20.37 13.91 4.95
C PHE A 167 19.08 14.10 4.15
N LEU A 168 19.07 14.91 3.09
CA LEU A 168 17.89 15.12 2.25
C LEU A 168 17.59 13.90 1.36
N ARG A 169 18.61 13.08 1.05
CA ARG A 169 18.48 11.97 0.11
C ARG A 169 18.58 10.62 0.84
N TYR A 170 17.43 10.14 1.29
CA TYR A 170 17.28 8.85 1.98
C TYR A 170 16.20 7.97 1.33
N LEU A 171 16.31 6.66 1.55
CA LEU A 171 15.21 5.74 1.29
C LEU A 171 14.37 5.55 2.56
N ALA A 172 13.09 5.23 2.42
CA ALA A 172 12.27 4.75 3.53
C ALA A 172 11.91 3.28 3.32
N LEU A 173 11.65 2.53 4.40
CA LEU A 173 11.17 1.15 4.32
C LEU A 173 9.78 1.03 4.94
N THR A 174 8.80 0.63 4.11
CA THR A 174 7.50 0.13 4.58
C THR A 174 7.52 -1.40 4.64
N HIS A 175 7.17 -1.96 5.80
CA HIS A 175 7.25 -3.41 6.05
C HIS A 175 6.25 -3.87 7.11
N CYS A 176 5.97 -5.17 7.12
CA CYS A 176 5.11 -5.75 8.15
C CYS A 176 5.93 -6.11 9.40
N TRP A 177 5.48 -5.65 10.55
CA TRP A 177 6.11 -5.97 11.84
C TRP A 177 5.91 -7.44 12.25
N GLY A 178 4.94 -8.13 11.65
CA GLY A 178 4.49 -9.45 12.12
C GLY A 178 3.81 -9.38 13.49
N ASN A 179 3.73 -10.52 14.18
CA ASN A 179 3.09 -10.60 15.50
C ASN A 179 3.94 -9.99 16.63
N LYS A 180 5.28 -10.06 16.51
CA LYS A 180 6.23 -9.55 17.50
C LYS A 180 7.52 -9.13 16.81
N MET A 181 7.93 -7.89 17.05
CA MET A 181 9.20 -7.38 16.55
C MET A 181 10.39 -7.89 17.39
N PRO A 182 11.48 -8.38 16.76
CA PRO A 182 12.70 -8.73 17.45
C PRO A 182 13.32 -7.51 18.17
N GLU A 183 13.99 -7.73 19.30
CA GLU A 183 14.67 -6.64 20.03
C GLU A 183 15.79 -6.01 19.18
N ALA A 184 16.48 -6.83 18.37
CA ALA A 184 17.47 -6.34 17.41
C ALA A 184 16.87 -5.41 16.34
N ALA A 185 15.57 -5.50 16.09
CA ALA A 185 14.84 -4.73 15.09
C ALA A 185 14.18 -3.46 15.66
N THR A 186 14.36 -3.16 16.95
CA THR A 186 13.73 -1.99 17.59
C THR A 186 14.73 -1.13 18.37
N THR A 187 14.54 0.18 18.33
CA THR A 187 15.28 1.13 19.18
C THR A 187 14.48 1.42 20.44
N LYS A 188 15.15 1.34 21.59
CA LYS A 188 14.61 1.64 22.92
C LYS A 188 15.56 2.59 23.64
N ASN A 189 15.11 3.26 24.70
CA ASN A 189 15.95 4.16 25.51
C ASN A 189 17.27 3.49 25.91
N LYS A 190 17.21 2.24 26.39
CA LYS A 190 18.39 1.46 26.79
C LYS A 190 19.34 1.10 25.64
N THR A 191 18.86 1.03 24.39
CA THR A 191 19.67 0.63 23.22
C THR A 191 20.12 1.82 22.38
N LEU A 192 19.53 3.00 22.57
CA LEU A 192 19.78 4.19 21.76
C LEU A 192 21.26 4.54 21.66
N ARG A 193 21.95 4.73 22.80
CA ARG A 193 23.38 5.10 22.84
C ARG A 193 24.25 4.12 22.05
N ARG A 194 24.00 2.81 22.19
CA ARG A 194 24.74 1.79 21.45
C ARG A 194 24.46 1.85 19.95
N ARG A 195 23.19 2.05 19.56
CA ARG A 195 22.79 2.13 18.15
C ARG A 195 23.33 3.37 17.44
N LEU A 196 23.54 4.48 18.17
CA LEU A 196 24.22 5.67 17.65
C LEU A 196 25.69 5.42 17.28
N VAL A 197 26.32 4.43 17.91
CA VAL A 197 27.69 4.01 17.59
C VAL A 197 27.69 2.89 16.54
N SER A 198 26.84 1.87 16.70
CA SER A 198 26.74 0.77 15.76
C SER A 198 25.46 -0.04 15.97
N ILE A 199 24.84 -0.45 14.87
CA ILE A 199 23.75 -1.41 14.81
C ILE A 199 24.34 -2.72 14.26
N PRO A 200 24.43 -3.80 15.06
CA PRO A 200 25.05 -5.05 14.61
C PRO A 200 24.32 -5.67 13.42
N PHE A 201 24.87 -5.53 12.21
CA PHE A 201 24.20 -5.87 10.95
C PHE A 201 23.69 -7.30 10.90
N LYS A 202 24.49 -8.26 11.40
CA LYS A 202 24.16 -9.70 11.38
C LYS A 202 22.97 -10.05 12.28
N THR A 203 22.67 -9.23 13.28
CA THR A 203 21.56 -9.45 14.22
C THR A 203 20.23 -8.90 13.73
N LEU A 204 20.25 -8.01 12.73
CA LEU A 204 19.04 -7.44 12.16
C LEU A 204 18.24 -8.50 11.39
N PRO A 205 16.90 -8.40 11.35
CA PRO A 205 16.07 -9.29 10.54
C PRO A 205 16.42 -9.25 9.06
N ARG A 206 16.09 -10.33 8.33
CA ARG A 206 16.43 -10.44 6.90
C ARG A 206 15.94 -9.25 6.07
N THR A 207 14.71 -8.79 6.28
CA THR A 207 14.13 -7.66 5.53
C THR A 207 14.95 -6.38 5.72
N PHE A 208 15.48 -6.16 6.92
CA PHE A 208 16.26 -4.95 7.23
C PHE A 208 17.65 -5.07 6.62
N ARG A 209 18.28 -6.25 6.71
CA ARG A 209 19.58 -6.52 6.07
C ARG A 209 19.49 -6.35 4.56
N ASP A 210 18.42 -6.85 3.94
CA ASP A 210 18.16 -6.71 2.51
C ASP A 210 17.96 -5.23 2.14
N ALA A 211 17.16 -4.48 2.89
CA ALA A 211 16.93 -3.05 2.66
C ALA A 211 18.21 -2.20 2.79
N ILE A 212 19.02 -2.45 3.83
CA ILE A 212 20.33 -1.80 4.03
C ILE A 212 21.25 -2.12 2.85
N THR A 213 21.32 -3.39 2.45
CA THR A 213 22.15 -3.83 1.34
C THR A 213 21.70 -3.20 0.02
N PHE A 214 20.40 -3.14 -0.22
CA PHE A 214 19.82 -2.52 -1.40
C PHE A 214 20.08 -1.01 -1.46
N THR A 215 19.97 -0.32 -0.33
CA THR A 215 20.30 1.11 -0.20
C THR A 215 21.75 1.38 -0.59
N ARG A 216 22.69 0.58 -0.07
CA ARG A 216 24.12 0.65 -0.44
C ARG A 216 24.34 0.43 -1.93
N ARG A 217 23.60 -0.49 -2.55
CA ARG A 217 23.72 -0.79 -3.99
C ARG A 217 23.27 0.37 -4.86
N LEU A 218 22.19 1.06 -4.48
CA LEU A 218 21.72 2.26 -5.16
C LEU A 218 22.66 3.46 -4.99
N GLY A 219 23.76 3.32 -4.24
CA GLY A 219 24.70 4.40 -3.96
C GLY A 219 24.15 5.44 -2.98
N LEU A 220 23.16 5.06 -2.16
CA LEU A 220 22.57 5.93 -1.13
C LEU A 220 23.13 5.57 0.25
N GLN A 221 23.25 6.59 1.11
CA GLN A 221 23.84 6.46 2.45
C GLN A 221 22.78 6.33 3.55
N TYR A 222 21.58 6.87 3.35
CA TYR A 222 20.60 6.96 4.42
C TYR A 222 19.36 6.14 4.14
N LEU A 223 18.90 5.44 5.17
CA LEU A 223 17.68 4.65 5.19
C LEU A 223 16.86 4.99 6.44
N TRP A 224 15.56 5.15 6.29
CA TRP A 224 14.62 5.31 7.38
C TRP A 224 13.79 4.05 7.58
N ILE A 225 13.77 3.54 8.82
CA ILE A 225 12.93 2.42 9.26
C ILE A 225 12.29 2.83 10.58
N ASP A 226 10.97 2.92 10.63
CA ASP A 226 10.17 3.35 11.79
C ASP A 226 10.64 2.75 13.14
N SER A 227 10.74 1.43 13.20
CA SER A 227 11.09 0.66 14.40
C SER A 227 12.51 0.95 14.92
N LEU A 228 13.42 1.41 14.05
CA LEU A 228 14.79 1.78 14.41
C LEU A 228 14.97 3.30 14.59
N CYS A 229 14.25 4.10 13.84
CA CYS A 229 14.37 5.56 13.83
C CYS A 229 13.44 6.24 14.84
N ILE A 230 12.53 5.51 15.48
CA ILE A 230 11.66 5.96 16.57
C ILE A 230 11.98 5.15 17.84
N ILE A 231 12.00 5.80 19.01
CA ILE A 231 12.23 5.15 20.31
C ILE A 231 10.92 4.50 20.76
N GLN A 232 10.85 3.17 20.64
CA GLN A 232 9.62 2.40 20.78
C GLN A 232 9.04 2.35 22.20
N ASP A 233 9.85 2.64 23.22
CA ASP A 233 9.45 2.70 24.62
C ASP A 233 9.37 4.15 25.15
N SER A 234 9.24 5.14 24.26
CA SER A 234 9.05 6.55 24.61
C SER A 234 7.81 7.13 23.92
N SER A 235 6.74 7.37 24.70
CA SER A 235 5.50 7.97 24.19
C SER A 235 5.73 9.37 23.62
N GLN A 236 6.58 10.18 24.26
CA GLN A 236 6.92 11.53 23.82
C GLN A 236 7.62 11.52 22.45
N ASP A 237 8.59 10.62 22.27
CA ASP A 237 9.31 10.51 21.00
C ASP A 237 8.40 9.96 19.90
N TRP A 238 7.58 8.95 20.23
CA TRP A 238 6.59 8.41 19.30
C TRP A 238 5.62 9.49 18.81
N GLN A 239 5.05 10.31 19.72
CA GLN A 239 4.11 11.37 19.34
C GLN A 239 4.75 12.41 18.41
N GLN A 240 6.03 12.75 18.64
CA GLN A 240 6.75 13.72 17.80
C GLN A 240 7.08 13.16 16.42
N GLU A 241 7.49 11.89 16.34
CA GLU A 241 7.91 11.29 15.07
C GLU A 241 6.72 10.77 14.25
N SER A 242 5.67 10.26 14.89
CA SER A 242 4.45 9.81 14.20
C SER A 242 3.74 10.97 13.49
N ALA A 243 3.69 12.15 14.12
CA ALA A 243 3.18 13.38 13.51
C ALA A 243 4.00 13.84 12.28
N LYS A 244 5.26 13.38 12.15
CA LYS A 244 6.13 13.67 11.00
C LYS A 244 6.15 12.55 9.97
N MET A 245 5.53 11.38 10.21
CA MET A 245 5.60 10.25 9.27
C MET A 245 5.16 10.65 7.87
N GLY A 246 4.10 11.45 7.74
CA GLY A 246 3.68 11.96 6.44
C GLY A 246 4.78 12.74 5.69
N LYS A 247 5.53 13.59 6.41
CA LYS A 247 6.70 14.30 5.86
C LYS A 247 7.84 13.34 5.52
N ILE A 248 8.11 12.34 6.37
CA ILE A 248 9.17 11.35 6.14
C ILE A 248 8.93 10.58 4.84
N TYR A 249 7.71 10.07 4.61
CA TYR A 249 7.43 9.34 3.37
C TYR A 249 7.34 10.27 2.15
N SER A 250 6.75 11.46 2.27
CA SER A 250 6.67 12.42 1.16
C SER A 250 8.02 12.98 0.71
N HIS A 251 9.03 12.99 1.59
CA HIS A 251 10.37 13.48 1.28
C HIS A 251 11.39 12.36 1.01
N ALA A 252 10.99 11.09 1.16
CA ALA A 252 11.85 9.98 0.81
C ALA A 252 12.17 9.99 -0.69
N TYR A 253 13.45 9.78 -1.03
CA TYR A 253 13.90 9.71 -2.42
C TYR A 253 13.17 8.59 -3.18
N CYS A 254 13.02 7.44 -2.51
CA CYS A 254 12.14 6.35 -2.87
C CYS A 254 11.81 5.54 -1.61
N THR A 255 10.61 4.97 -1.56
CA THR A 255 10.20 4.09 -0.47
C THR A 255 10.24 2.63 -0.94
N ILE A 256 10.99 1.81 -0.22
CA ILE A 256 11.05 0.35 -0.40
C ILE A 256 9.84 -0.26 0.29
N SER A 257 9.12 -1.11 -0.42
CA SER A 257 7.97 -1.84 0.11
C SER A 257 8.26 -3.33 0.12
N ALA A 258 8.39 -3.92 1.31
CA ALA A 258 8.52 -5.36 1.52
C ALA A 258 7.17 -6.07 1.34
N ALA A 259 6.56 -5.96 0.15
CA ALA A 259 5.17 -6.35 -0.09
C ALA A 259 4.93 -7.88 -0.04
N ALA A 260 5.97 -8.68 -0.32
CA ALA A 260 5.92 -10.14 -0.20
C ALA A 260 5.99 -10.63 1.25
N ALA A 261 6.62 -9.84 2.13
CA ALA A 261 7.03 -10.24 3.46
C ALA A 261 5.89 -10.07 4.46
N SER A 262 5.47 -11.17 5.10
CA SER A 262 4.45 -11.13 6.16
C SER A 262 5.00 -10.64 7.51
N ASN A 263 6.31 -10.61 7.67
CA ASN A 263 7.04 -10.15 8.86
C ASN A 263 8.48 -9.72 8.49
N CYS A 264 9.22 -9.18 9.45
CA CYS A 264 10.57 -8.66 9.18
C CYS A 264 11.64 -9.72 8.88
N GLU A 265 11.41 -11.01 9.09
CA GLU A 265 12.41 -12.08 8.87
C GLU A 265 12.38 -12.71 7.48
N GLU A 266 11.33 -12.44 6.67
CA GLU A 266 11.18 -13.08 5.37
C GLU A 266 12.12 -12.53 4.29
N GLY A 267 12.57 -11.28 4.41
CA GLY A 267 13.45 -10.64 3.42
C GLY A 267 12.69 -9.88 2.33
N LEU A 268 13.43 -9.12 1.51
CA LEU A 268 12.87 -8.44 0.33
C LEU A 268 12.79 -9.37 -0.88
N PHE A 269 13.77 -10.26 -1.02
CA PHE A 269 13.87 -11.16 -2.16
C PHE A 269 13.28 -12.52 -1.76
N ALA A 270 12.05 -12.78 -2.19
CA ALA A 270 11.43 -14.09 -2.03
C ALA A 270 12.31 -15.14 -2.73
N LEU A 271 12.63 -16.23 -2.03
CA LEU A 271 13.23 -17.41 -2.66
C LEU A 271 12.15 -18.04 -3.54
N HIS A 272 12.38 -18.12 -4.85
CA HIS A 272 11.54 -18.90 -5.75
C HIS A 272 11.71 -20.38 -5.41
N SER A 273 10.80 -20.95 -4.62
CA SER A 273 10.83 -22.37 -4.27
C SER A 273 9.67 -23.19 -4.84
N GLU A 274 8.73 -22.60 -5.57
CA GLU A 274 7.53 -23.33 -6.01
C GLU A 274 7.11 -22.93 -7.42
N LEU A 275 7.69 -23.60 -8.42
CA LEU A 275 6.96 -23.88 -9.66
C LEU A 275 6.68 -25.39 -9.66
N PRO A 276 5.41 -25.83 -9.62
CA PRO A 276 5.09 -27.25 -9.68
C PRO A 276 5.46 -27.78 -11.07
N LEU A 277 6.37 -28.76 -11.11
CA LEU A 277 6.68 -29.55 -12.30
C LEU A 277 5.54 -30.54 -12.52
N LEU A 278 4.78 -30.41 -13.61
CA LEU A 278 3.83 -31.44 -14.05
C LEU A 278 4.50 -32.29 -15.15
N PRO A 279 4.44 -33.63 -15.09
CA PRO A 279 5.00 -34.47 -16.14
C PRO A 279 4.10 -34.46 -17.39
N ALA A 280 4.68 -34.28 -18.58
CA ALA A 280 3.97 -34.40 -19.86
C ALA A 280 4.31 -35.73 -20.55
N THR A 281 3.31 -36.29 -21.24
CA THR A 281 3.26 -37.62 -21.85
C THR A 281 4.23 -37.83 -23.02
N SER A 282 4.43 -39.11 -23.35
CA SER A 282 5.56 -39.76 -24.04
C SER A 282 5.88 -39.40 -25.51
N SER A 283 5.37 -38.33 -26.10
CA SER A 283 5.57 -38.07 -27.55
C SER A 283 6.14 -36.70 -27.94
N THR A 284 6.16 -35.71 -27.05
CA THR A 284 6.86 -34.42 -27.26
C THR A 284 7.21 -33.83 -25.89
N PRO A 285 8.49 -33.58 -25.56
CA PRO A 285 8.90 -33.05 -24.26
C PRO A 285 8.66 -31.54 -24.22
N GLU A 286 7.41 -31.11 -24.10
CA GLU A 286 7.08 -29.70 -23.87
C GLU A 286 6.50 -29.53 -22.46
N VAL A 287 7.23 -28.81 -21.59
CA VAL A 287 6.70 -28.31 -20.33
C VAL A 287 6.32 -26.85 -20.55
N LEU A 288 5.03 -26.55 -20.61
CA LEU A 288 4.53 -25.18 -20.76
C LEU A 288 4.39 -24.52 -19.39
N PHE A 289 5.23 -23.52 -19.08
CA PHE A 289 5.02 -22.67 -17.91
C PHE A 289 4.22 -21.42 -18.29
N LYS A 290 2.90 -21.47 -18.10
CA LYS A 290 2.08 -20.25 -18.15
C LYS A 290 2.13 -19.53 -16.80
N ILE A 291 3.13 -18.67 -16.59
CA ILE A 291 3.07 -17.69 -15.50
C ILE A 291 2.11 -16.59 -15.95
N SER A 292 0.83 -16.73 -15.61
CA SER A 292 -0.12 -15.64 -15.79
C SER A 292 0.32 -14.48 -14.88
N PHE A 293 0.84 -13.38 -15.44
CA PHE A 293 1.00 -12.14 -14.68
C PHE A 293 -0.41 -11.74 -14.22
N PRO A 294 -0.72 -11.77 -12.92
CA PRO A 294 -2.10 -11.67 -12.49
C PRO A 294 -2.60 -10.21 -12.50
N GLY A 295 -1.82 -9.28 -13.06
CA GLY A 295 -2.07 -7.85 -13.08
C GLY A 295 -1.52 -7.16 -11.83
N TRP A 296 -1.27 -5.86 -11.94
CA TRP A 296 -0.80 -5.02 -10.84
C TRP A 296 -1.69 -5.16 -9.59
N ASP A 297 -3.00 -5.05 -9.78
CA ASP A 297 -3.97 -5.07 -8.67
C ASP A 297 -4.00 -6.42 -7.95
N SER A 298 -3.85 -7.54 -8.66
CA SER A 298 -3.83 -8.85 -8.02
C SER A 298 -2.56 -9.07 -7.19
N LEU A 299 -1.41 -8.59 -7.67
CA LEU A 299 -0.14 -8.65 -6.94
C LEU A 299 -0.14 -7.74 -5.72
N PHE A 300 -0.72 -6.56 -5.87
CA PHE A 300 -0.75 -5.53 -4.85
C PHE A 300 -1.82 -5.80 -3.77
N ASN A 301 -3.07 -6.12 -4.16
CA ASN A 301 -4.18 -6.32 -3.22
C ASN A 301 -4.06 -7.61 -2.39
N LYS A 302 -3.26 -8.58 -2.84
CA LYS A 302 -2.99 -9.81 -2.08
C LYS A 302 -1.86 -9.67 -1.06
N SER A 303 -1.13 -8.55 -1.06
CA SER A 303 -0.08 -8.31 -0.08
C SER A 303 -0.67 -8.21 1.35
N THR A 304 0.04 -8.74 2.33
CA THR A 304 -0.28 -8.54 3.75
C THR A 304 0.03 -7.12 4.19
N LEU A 305 1.00 -6.46 3.55
CA LEU A 305 1.46 -5.12 3.89
C LEU A 305 0.38 -4.06 3.66
N ILE A 306 -0.29 -4.10 2.50
CA ILE A 306 -1.34 -3.11 2.16
C ILE A 306 -2.55 -3.18 3.11
N ARG A 307 -2.76 -4.34 3.75
CA ARG A 307 -3.84 -4.52 4.71
C ARG A 307 -3.60 -3.75 6.01
N ARG A 308 -2.44 -3.15 6.25
CA ARG A 308 -2.17 -2.36 7.46
C ARG A 308 -2.63 -0.92 7.27
N SER A 309 -3.25 -0.33 8.28
CA SER A 309 -3.80 1.04 8.17
C SER A 309 -2.73 2.11 7.88
N TRP A 310 -1.56 2.02 8.53
CA TRP A 310 -0.44 2.94 8.31
C TRP A 310 0.06 2.95 6.86
N THR A 311 0.04 1.80 6.17
CA THR A 311 0.63 1.69 4.83
C THR A 311 -0.13 2.48 3.77
N LEU A 312 -1.33 2.96 4.07
CA LEU A 312 -2.06 3.88 3.21
C LEU A 312 -1.28 5.19 3.07
N GLN A 313 -0.95 5.87 4.17
CA GLN A 313 -0.20 7.13 4.09
C GLN A 313 1.22 6.92 3.58
N GLU A 314 1.88 5.84 4.00
CA GLU A 314 3.24 5.52 3.58
C GLU A 314 3.34 5.39 2.06
N ARG A 315 2.35 4.73 1.46
CA ARG A 315 2.20 4.70 0.01
C ARG A 315 1.75 6.05 -0.52
N GLU A 316 0.58 6.54 -0.19
CA GLU A 316 -0.03 7.68 -0.90
C GLU A 316 0.85 8.95 -0.88
N LEU A 317 1.63 9.16 0.19
CA LEU A 317 2.50 10.33 0.30
C LEU A 317 3.85 10.16 -0.41
N SER A 318 4.37 8.94 -0.54
CA SER A 318 5.68 8.69 -1.17
C SER A 318 5.69 9.12 -2.65
N PRO A 319 6.66 9.92 -3.12
CA PRO A 319 6.76 10.29 -4.53
C PRO A 319 7.05 9.09 -5.45
N ARG A 320 7.81 8.11 -4.92
CA ARG A 320 8.25 6.89 -5.62
C ARG A 320 8.18 5.71 -4.66
N MET A 321 7.62 4.59 -5.11
CA MET A 321 7.56 3.33 -4.38
C MET A 321 8.12 2.21 -5.23
N LEU A 322 8.92 1.36 -4.61
CA LEU A 322 9.40 0.10 -5.17
C LEU A 322 8.87 -1.05 -4.32
N HIS A 323 7.94 -1.84 -4.87
CA HIS A 323 7.39 -3.00 -4.23
C HIS A 323 8.15 -4.26 -4.62
N PHE A 324 8.71 -4.90 -3.60
CA PHE A 324 9.23 -6.26 -3.67
C PHE A 324 8.06 -7.22 -3.41
N THR A 325 7.46 -7.73 -4.49
CA THR A 325 6.36 -8.71 -4.39
C THR A 325 6.91 -10.14 -4.49
N LYS A 326 6.05 -11.14 -4.32
CA LYS A 326 6.47 -12.56 -4.37
C LYS A 326 7.06 -12.98 -5.73
N HIS A 327 6.65 -12.32 -6.80
CA HIS A 327 6.96 -12.75 -8.17
C HIS A 327 7.69 -11.70 -9.00
N THR A 328 7.71 -10.43 -8.58
CA THR A 328 8.08 -9.29 -9.45
C THR A 328 8.40 -8.04 -8.67
N LEU A 329 9.21 -7.18 -9.27
CA LEU A 329 9.37 -5.79 -8.86
C LEU A 329 8.33 -4.91 -9.54
N LEU A 330 7.61 -4.15 -8.72
CA LEU A 330 6.66 -3.15 -9.17
C LEU A 330 7.14 -1.78 -8.74
N PHE A 331 7.25 -0.84 -9.68
CA PHE A 331 7.59 0.55 -9.38
C PHE A 331 6.41 1.46 -9.70
N GLU A 332 5.98 2.26 -8.72
CA GLU A 332 4.98 3.30 -8.95
C GLU A 332 5.39 4.64 -8.37
N CYS A 333 5.18 5.68 -9.17
CA CYS A 333 5.37 7.07 -8.76
C CYS A 333 4.04 7.82 -8.79
N ARG A 334 4.09 9.14 -8.70
CA ARG A 334 2.89 9.98 -8.82
C ARG A 334 2.24 9.95 -10.20
N GLU A 335 3.03 9.70 -11.24
CA GLU A 335 2.57 9.84 -12.62
C GLU A 335 2.35 8.53 -13.37
N ALA A 336 3.11 7.49 -13.03
CA ALA A 336 3.21 6.30 -13.85
C ALA A 336 3.59 5.06 -13.03
N ARG A 337 3.40 3.90 -13.66
CA ARG A 337 3.76 2.57 -13.13
C ARG A 337 4.61 1.81 -14.15
N ILE A 338 5.50 0.96 -13.66
CA ILE A 338 6.33 0.05 -14.46
C ILE A 338 6.65 -1.21 -13.64
N SER A 339 6.90 -2.33 -14.29
CA SER A 339 7.26 -3.62 -13.66
C SER A 339 8.40 -4.30 -14.40
N ASP A 340 9.08 -5.23 -13.74
CA ASP A 340 10.14 -6.06 -14.36
C ASP A 340 9.58 -7.22 -15.22
N HIS A 341 8.27 -7.49 -15.19
CA HIS A 341 7.61 -8.50 -16.05
C HIS A 341 7.20 -8.00 -17.43
N ASN A 342 7.34 -6.71 -17.75
CA ASN A 342 6.92 -6.13 -19.03
C ASN A 342 7.95 -6.32 -20.17
N HIS A 343 8.66 -7.44 -20.20
CA HIS A 343 9.64 -7.72 -21.27
C HIS A 343 9.02 -8.29 -22.57
N GLN A 344 7.70 -8.53 -22.62
CA GLN A 344 7.03 -8.90 -23.86
C GLN A 344 6.50 -7.65 -24.58
N LEU A 345 7.00 -7.45 -25.81
CA LEU A 345 6.77 -6.31 -26.72
C LEU A 345 7.62 -5.09 -26.33
N ASN A 346 8.64 -4.73 -27.13
CA ASN A 346 9.35 -3.44 -27.26
C ASN A 346 8.83 -2.21 -26.46
N SER A 347 8.67 -2.33 -25.15
CA SER A 347 7.98 -1.33 -24.34
C SER A 347 8.35 -1.51 -22.87
N ASN A 348 9.56 -1.02 -22.53
CA ASN A 348 9.77 -0.33 -21.25
C ASN A 348 8.87 0.93 -21.17
N GLN A 349 7.58 0.83 -21.51
CA GLN A 349 6.67 1.95 -21.56
C GLN A 349 6.04 2.11 -20.19
N TRP A 350 6.38 3.23 -19.58
CA TRP A 350 5.68 3.75 -18.43
C TRP A 350 4.18 3.79 -18.71
N VAL A 351 3.41 3.07 -17.91
CA VAL A 351 1.95 3.14 -17.98
C VAL A 351 1.55 4.41 -17.24
N LEU A 352 1.25 5.46 -18.01
CA LEU A 352 0.75 6.72 -17.48
C LEU A 352 -0.57 6.48 -16.74
N LYS A 353 -0.64 7.03 -15.53
CA LYS A 353 -1.85 7.01 -14.71
C LYS A 353 -3.03 7.76 -15.35
N SER A 354 -2.81 8.59 -16.36
CA SER A 354 -3.90 9.25 -17.11
C SER A 354 -4.55 8.35 -18.16
N SER A 355 -3.87 7.29 -18.62
CA SER A 355 -4.30 6.43 -19.73
C SER A 355 -5.12 5.23 -19.26
N LEU A 356 -5.04 4.90 -17.98
CA LEU A 356 -5.88 3.91 -17.33
C LEU A 356 -7.18 4.63 -16.91
N SER A 357 -8.29 4.28 -17.55
CA SER A 357 -9.69 4.66 -17.24
C SER A 357 -9.89 5.71 -16.13
N ARG A 358 -10.52 6.83 -16.51
CA ARG A 358 -11.06 7.96 -15.71
C ARG A 358 -11.79 7.61 -14.40
N TYR A 359 -12.01 6.32 -14.09
CA TYR A 359 -12.75 5.85 -12.92
C TYR A 359 -11.89 5.11 -11.88
N PHE A 360 -10.79 4.45 -12.25
CA PHE A 360 -10.06 3.57 -11.32
C PHE A 360 -8.88 4.26 -10.59
N LEU A 361 -8.45 5.42 -11.06
CA LEU A 361 -7.38 6.24 -10.46
C LEU A 361 -7.86 7.38 -9.57
N ASN A 362 -9.18 7.56 -9.44
CA ASN A 362 -9.82 8.59 -8.62
C ASN A 362 -9.85 8.24 -7.11
N SER A 363 -8.88 7.46 -6.64
CA SER A 363 -8.73 7.07 -5.23
C SER A 363 -7.31 7.27 -4.68
N SER A 364 -6.42 7.92 -5.45
CA SER A 364 -5.02 8.14 -5.04
C SER A 364 -4.66 9.62 -4.97
N VAL A 365 -4.09 10.03 -3.84
CA VAL A 365 -3.57 11.39 -3.56
C VAL A 365 -2.43 11.76 -4.50
N ARG A 366 -1.78 10.73 -5.04
CA ARG A 366 -0.63 10.84 -5.92
C ARG A 366 -0.91 11.53 -7.25
N CYS A 367 -2.18 11.78 -7.59
CA CYS A 367 -2.59 12.49 -8.80
C CYS A 367 -3.07 13.93 -8.53
N LEU A 368 -3.00 14.43 -7.28
CA LEU A 368 -3.71 15.66 -6.89
C LEU A 368 -3.13 16.95 -7.46
N ASP A 369 -1.82 16.99 -7.73
CA ASP A 369 -1.19 18.15 -8.36
C ASP A 369 -1.65 18.32 -9.83
N LYS A 370 -2.08 17.24 -10.51
CA LYS A 370 -2.64 17.28 -11.88
C LYS A 370 -4.01 17.96 -11.93
N ILE A 371 -4.73 18.04 -10.80
CA ILE A 371 -6.03 18.70 -10.71
C ILE A 371 -5.85 20.23 -10.64
N HIS A 372 -4.79 20.71 -9.98
CA HIS A 372 -4.48 22.14 -9.89
C HIS A 372 -3.91 22.74 -11.18
N SER A 373 -3.10 21.98 -11.93
CA SER A 373 -2.51 22.44 -13.20
C SER A 373 -3.52 22.70 -14.32
N GLY A 374 -4.77 22.28 -14.17
CA GLY A 374 -5.83 22.44 -15.18
C GLY A 374 -6.59 23.76 -15.12
N SER A 375 -6.43 24.59 -14.07
CA SER A 375 -7.20 25.83 -13.94
C SER A 375 -6.75 26.66 -12.73
N VAL A 376 -5.81 27.58 -12.93
CA VAL A 376 -5.62 28.71 -12.01
C VAL A 376 -6.47 29.92 -12.45
N THR A 377 -7.25 29.80 -13.54
CA THR A 377 -8.08 30.89 -14.10
C THR A 377 -9.50 30.50 -14.52
N SER A 378 -9.99 29.28 -14.24
CA SER A 378 -11.36 28.88 -14.62
C SER A 378 -12.38 29.13 -13.49
N PRO A 379 -13.64 29.52 -13.79
CA PRO A 379 -14.73 29.76 -12.82
C PRO A 379 -15.23 28.52 -12.05
N HIS A 380 -14.41 27.49 -11.88
CA HIS A 380 -14.82 26.13 -11.47
C HIS A 380 -14.15 25.63 -10.18
N HIS A 381 -13.71 26.53 -9.29
CA HIS A 381 -13.07 26.19 -8.01
C HIS A 381 -13.90 25.20 -7.17
N ASP A 382 -15.22 25.36 -7.13
CA ASP A 382 -16.13 24.49 -6.35
C ASP A 382 -16.18 23.05 -6.90
N LEU A 383 -16.09 22.86 -8.21
CA LEU A 383 -16.04 21.52 -8.84
C LEU A 383 -14.73 20.79 -8.52
N VAL A 384 -13.65 21.53 -8.30
CA VAL A 384 -12.35 20.98 -7.92
C VAL A 384 -12.35 20.59 -6.44
N ALA A 385 -12.85 21.46 -5.56
CA ALA A 385 -13.02 21.17 -4.14
C ALA A 385 -13.89 19.91 -3.91
N GLU A 386 -14.97 19.74 -4.67
CA GLU A 386 -15.80 18.54 -4.53
C GLU A 386 -15.07 17.23 -4.82
N LYS A 387 -14.25 17.22 -5.86
CA LYS A 387 -13.45 16.04 -6.20
C LYS A 387 -12.47 15.68 -5.08
N TYR A 388 -11.94 16.67 -4.38
CA TYR A 388 -11.08 16.45 -3.23
C TYR A 388 -11.88 15.86 -2.05
N TYR A 389 -13.08 16.37 -1.74
CA TYR A 389 -13.91 15.78 -0.69
C TYR A 389 -14.32 14.34 -1.02
N GLU A 390 -14.73 14.07 -2.25
CA GLU A 390 -15.05 12.72 -2.75
C GLU A 390 -13.86 11.77 -2.60
N LEU A 391 -12.68 12.22 -3.03
CA LEU A 391 -11.45 11.45 -2.89
C LEU A 391 -11.13 11.16 -1.42
N TRP A 392 -11.27 12.15 -0.53
CA TRP A 392 -11.07 11.94 0.91
C TRP A 392 -12.00 10.86 1.44
N ARG A 393 -13.31 10.93 1.13
CA ARG A 393 -14.30 9.91 1.54
C ARG A 393 -13.94 8.52 1.02
N ARG A 394 -13.43 8.40 -0.21
CA ARG A 394 -12.95 7.11 -0.77
C ARG A 394 -11.71 6.58 -0.05
N MET A 395 -10.76 7.44 0.27
CA MET A 395 -9.59 7.04 1.05
C MET A 395 -9.96 6.60 2.46
N VAL A 396 -10.89 7.28 3.11
CA VAL A 396 -11.41 6.88 4.43
C VAL A 396 -12.07 5.50 4.34
N GLN A 397 -12.80 5.19 3.26
CA GLN A 397 -13.37 3.84 3.05
C GLN A 397 -12.27 2.77 2.91
N ASP A 398 -11.23 3.03 2.11
CA ASP A 398 -10.07 2.14 2.00
C ASP A 398 -9.37 1.97 3.36
N TYR A 399 -9.06 3.07 4.04
CA TYR A 399 -8.43 3.08 5.36
C TYR A 399 -9.18 2.21 6.38
N ASN A 400 -10.50 2.32 6.44
CA ASN A 400 -11.33 1.54 7.37
C ASN A 400 -11.51 0.07 6.96
N SER A 401 -11.14 -0.30 5.73
CA SER A 401 -11.06 -1.71 5.30
C SER A 401 -9.75 -2.38 5.72
N ARG A 402 -8.76 -1.59 6.16
CA ARG A 402 -7.44 -2.05 6.62
C ARG A 402 -7.46 -2.35 8.12
N GLN A 403 -6.42 -3.06 8.55
CA GLN A 403 -6.20 -3.57 9.89
C GLN A 403 -5.32 -2.61 10.68
N LEU A 404 -5.84 -2.16 11.82
CA LEU A 404 -5.13 -1.36 12.78
C LEU A 404 -4.58 -2.25 13.91
N THR A 405 -3.31 -2.11 14.27
CA THR A 405 -2.71 -2.87 15.38
C THR A 405 -2.97 -2.21 16.72
N HIS A 406 -2.81 -0.89 16.80
CA HIS A 406 -3.00 -0.11 18.03
C HIS A 406 -4.13 0.89 17.85
N ARG A 407 -5.12 0.85 18.76
CA ARG A 407 -6.31 1.71 18.69
C ARG A 407 -5.99 3.20 18.64
N THR A 408 -4.95 3.62 19.36
CA THR A 408 -4.49 5.01 19.46
C THR A 408 -4.03 5.57 18.12
N ASP A 409 -3.72 4.69 17.16
CA ASP A 409 -3.18 5.07 15.86
C ASP A 409 -4.27 5.42 14.84
N LYS A 410 -5.57 5.34 15.22
CA LYS A 410 -6.69 5.51 14.28
C LYS A 410 -6.67 6.83 13.52
N PHE A 411 -6.32 7.95 14.17
CA PHE A 411 -6.12 9.25 13.51
C PHE A 411 -4.67 9.48 13.07
N PRO A 412 -3.63 9.20 13.91
CA PRO A 412 -2.24 9.36 13.51
C PRO A 412 -1.87 8.68 12.18
N ALA A 413 -2.43 7.50 11.89
CA ALA A 413 -2.16 6.75 10.66
C ALA A 413 -2.67 7.42 9.37
N LEU A 414 -3.51 8.47 9.48
CA LEU A 414 -3.97 9.30 8.36
C LEU A 414 -3.51 10.77 8.46
N SER A 415 -2.89 11.18 9.56
CA SER A 415 -2.58 12.58 9.87
C SER A 415 -1.78 13.29 8.76
N GLY A 416 -0.83 12.59 8.13
CA GLY A 416 -0.07 13.11 6.99
C GLY A 416 -0.95 13.39 5.76
N LEU A 417 -1.89 12.49 5.45
CA LEU A 417 -2.85 12.71 4.36
C LEU A 417 -3.83 13.82 4.70
N ALA A 418 -4.28 13.89 5.95
CA ALA A 418 -5.12 14.99 6.42
C ALA A 418 -4.40 16.35 6.28
N LEU A 419 -3.10 16.42 6.55
CA LEU A 419 -2.33 17.66 6.32
C LEU A 419 -2.36 18.10 4.86
N GLU A 420 -2.10 17.19 3.92
CA GLU A 420 -2.11 17.50 2.49
C GLU A 420 -3.49 17.94 2.01
N PHE A 421 -4.56 17.26 2.45
CA PHE A 421 -5.92 17.64 2.06
C PHE A 421 -6.35 18.97 2.68
N ALA A 422 -5.94 19.28 3.91
CA ALA A 422 -6.25 20.57 4.53
C ALA A 422 -5.67 21.73 3.71
N TYR A 423 -4.44 21.55 3.18
CA TYR A 423 -3.82 22.50 2.27
C TYR A 423 -4.58 22.60 0.94
N LEU A 424 -4.91 21.47 0.30
CA LEU A 424 -5.58 21.43 -1.00
C LEU A 424 -7.03 21.96 -0.97
N LEU A 425 -7.75 21.70 0.13
CA LEU A 425 -9.13 22.13 0.31
C LEU A 425 -9.26 23.54 0.90
N GLY A 426 -8.19 24.06 1.53
CA GLY A 426 -8.29 25.25 2.38
C GLY A 426 -9.39 25.09 3.42
N ASP A 427 -9.47 23.91 4.03
CA ASP A 427 -10.54 23.52 4.96
C ASP A 427 -9.97 22.96 6.26
N GLU A 428 -10.78 23.03 7.32
CA GLU A 428 -10.43 22.59 8.65
C GLU A 428 -10.70 21.09 8.81
N TYR A 429 -9.65 20.35 9.16
CA TYR A 429 -9.76 18.93 9.50
C TYR A 429 -10.40 18.77 10.88
N VAL A 430 -11.42 17.92 10.98
CA VAL A 430 -12.13 17.67 12.23
C VAL A 430 -12.39 16.18 12.43
N ALA A 431 -11.57 15.54 13.28
CA ALA A 431 -11.73 14.13 13.69
C ALA A 431 -12.03 13.16 12.51
N GLY A 432 -11.30 13.30 11.41
CA GLY A 432 -11.46 12.47 10.21
C GLY A 432 -12.40 13.02 9.15
N LEU A 433 -13.08 14.14 9.43
CA LEU A 433 -13.99 14.84 8.53
C LEU A 433 -13.44 16.23 8.18
N TRP A 434 -14.18 16.98 7.36
CA TRP A 434 -13.86 18.34 6.96
C TRP A 434 -14.99 19.28 7.34
N ARG A 435 -14.66 20.49 7.81
CA ARG A 435 -15.68 21.40 8.34
C ARG A 435 -16.70 21.84 7.28
N LYS A 436 -16.28 22.15 6.05
CA LYS A 436 -17.20 22.56 4.97
C LYS A 436 -17.97 21.37 4.36
N ASP A 437 -17.47 20.15 4.46
CA ASP A 437 -18.13 18.91 3.99
C ASP A 437 -18.72 18.08 5.14
N LEU A 438 -18.89 18.67 6.34
CA LEU A 438 -19.15 17.92 7.56
C LEU A 438 -20.46 17.13 7.47
N VAL A 439 -21.54 17.76 6.99
CA VAL A 439 -22.87 17.12 6.86
C VAL A 439 -22.80 15.83 6.05
N ARG A 440 -22.11 15.87 4.90
CA ARG A 440 -21.90 14.70 4.04
C ARG A 440 -20.92 13.71 4.66
N GLY A 441 -19.90 14.22 5.33
CA GLY A 441 -18.98 13.46 6.16
C GLY A 441 -19.66 12.66 7.27
N LEU A 442 -20.81 13.08 7.80
CA LEU A 442 -21.57 12.37 8.83
C LEU A 442 -22.42 11.20 8.29
N CYS A 443 -22.61 11.12 6.98
CA CYS A 443 -23.46 10.13 6.29
C CYS A 443 -22.81 8.76 6.09
N TRP A 444 -21.68 8.47 6.73
CA TRP A 444 -21.03 7.16 6.64
C TRP A 444 -21.92 6.06 7.24
N LYS A 445 -21.84 4.84 6.72
CA LYS A 445 -22.44 3.65 7.34
C LYS A 445 -21.50 2.47 7.24
N TRP A 446 -21.58 1.50 8.15
CA TRP A 446 -20.80 0.28 8.03
C TRP A 446 -21.30 -0.62 6.88
N SER A 447 -20.38 -1.34 6.25
CA SER A 447 -20.66 -2.25 5.12
C SER A 447 -21.13 -3.61 5.66
N SER A 448 -22.38 -4.00 5.36
CA SER A 448 -23.17 -5.04 6.05
C SER A 448 -22.70 -6.51 5.96
N ASN A 449 -21.48 -6.81 5.49
CA ASN A 449 -21.12 -8.18 5.08
C ASN A 449 -20.40 -9.05 6.12
N ARG A 450 -20.15 -8.59 7.36
CA ARG A 450 -19.57 -9.43 8.40
C ARG A 450 -20.12 -9.12 9.78
N THR A 451 -20.98 -9.99 10.30
CA THR A 451 -21.36 -10.12 11.71
C THR A 451 -20.15 -10.56 12.55
N LYS A 452 -19.14 -9.70 12.68
CA LYS A 452 -18.16 -9.85 13.77
C LYS A 452 -18.79 -9.22 15.01
N LYS A 453 -18.77 -9.94 16.13
CA LYS A 453 -19.07 -9.41 17.47
C LYS A 453 -18.44 -8.03 17.60
N GLN A 454 -19.27 -6.98 17.54
CA GLN A 454 -18.82 -5.62 17.66
C GLN A 454 -18.27 -5.47 19.08
N SER A 455 -16.99 -5.14 19.17
CA SER A 455 -16.40 -4.72 20.42
C SER A 455 -16.93 -3.33 20.74
N ALA A 456 -17.36 -3.08 21.98
CA ALA A 456 -17.81 -1.78 22.49
C ALA A 456 -16.67 -0.72 22.56
N ILE A 457 -15.57 -0.93 21.84
CA ILE A 457 -14.39 -0.07 21.90
C ILE A 457 -14.54 1.06 20.88
N HIS A 458 -14.63 2.28 21.39
CA HIS A 458 -14.66 3.51 20.59
C HIS A 458 -13.23 4.02 20.32
N TYR A 459 -12.89 4.29 19.06
CA TYR A 459 -11.56 4.83 18.68
C TYR A 459 -11.59 6.35 18.42
N GLY A 460 -12.77 6.97 18.49
CA GLY A 460 -12.98 8.39 18.27
C GLY A 460 -14.41 8.82 18.64
N PRO A 461 -14.77 10.09 18.44
CA PRO A 461 -16.11 10.62 18.74
C PRO A 461 -17.22 9.85 18.02
N SER A 462 -18.42 9.77 18.60
CA SER A 462 -19.53 8.96 18.07
C SER A 462 -20.00 9.35 16.66
N TRP A 463 -19.80 10.62 16.29
CA TRP A 463 -20.18 11.16 15.00
C TRP A 463 -19.11 10.93 13.91
N SER A 464 -17.87 10.64 14.31
CA SER A 464 -16.79 10.33 13.39
C SER A 464 -16.85 8.87 12.95
N TRP A 465 -16.52 8.61 11.67
CA TRP A 465 -16.32 7.25 11.17
C TRP A 465 -15.26 6.49 11.97
N ALA A 466 -14.34 7.21 12.61
CA ALA A 466 -13.29 6.62 13.43
C ALA A 466 -13.85 5.96 14.70
N LYS A 467 -15.12 6.16 15.07
CA LYS A 467 -15.77 5.47 16.19
C LYS A 467 -15.52 3.97 16.17
N MET A 468 -15.52 3.35 14.98
CA MET A 468 -15.42 1.90 14.80
C MET A 468 -14.22 1.50 13.94
N ASP A 469 -13.74 0.27 14.14
CA ASP A 469 -12.73 -0.36 13.28
C ASP A 469 -13.38 -1.40 12.36
N VAL A 470 -14.25 -0.91 11.48
CA VAL A 470 -14.99 -1.72 10.50
C VAL A 470 -15.01 -1.01 9.16
N SER A 471 -15.15 -1.77 8.08
CA SER A 471 -15.35 -1.19 6.75
C SER A 471 -16.61 -0.33 6.73
N ILE A 472 -16.48 0.89 6.22
CA ILE A 472 -17.56 1.84 6.04
C ILE A 472 -17.80 2.15 4.56
N THR A 473 -18.93 2.78 4.25
CA THR A 473 -19.25 3.34 2.95
C THR A 473 -20.00 4.66 3.08
N TYR A 474 -19.83 5.53 2.09
CA TYR A 474 -20.61 6.76 1.89
C TYR A 474 -21.69 6.62 0.81
N GLY A 475 -22.04 5.39 0.41
CA GLY A 475 -22.97 5.11 -0.70
C GLY A 475 -24.42 5.64 -0.55
N LEU A 476 -24.73 6.39 0.51
CA LEU A 476 -25.94 7.20 0.63
C LEU A 476 -25.87 8.46 -0.24
N ILE A 477 -24.65 8.94 -0.50
CA ILE A 477 -24.39 10.08 -1.37
C ILE A 477 -24.41 9.54 -2.80
N ARG A 478 -25.47 9.82 -3.56
CA ARG A 478 -25.46 9.60 -5.02
C ARG A 478 -24.53 10.65 -5.64
N GLU A 479 -23.23 10.34 -5.67
CA GLU A 479 -22.16 11.20 -6.21
C GLU A 479 -22.23 11.31 -7.75
N ASP A 480 -22.94 10.39 -8.42
CA ASP A 480 -23.02 10.34 -9.88
C ASP A 480 -24.47 10.46 -10.40
N ARG A 481 -24.87 11.67 -10.80
CA ARG A 481 -25.78 11.83 -11.95
C ARG A 481 -25.40 13.10 -12.73
N VAL A 482 -24.59 12.91 -13.75
CA VAL A 482 -24.55 13.85 -14.88
C VAL A 482 -25.84 13.62 -15.68
N PHE A 483 -26.76 14.58 -15.68
CA PHE A 483 -27.95 14.49 -16.54
C PHE A 483 -27.63 15.11 -17.91
N GLU A 484 -27.92 14.38 -18.98
CA GLU A 484 -28.03 14.97 -20.31
C GLU A 484 -29.34 15.77 -20.36
N SER A 485 -29.22 17.09 -20.47
CA SER A 485 -30.41 17.94 -20.56
C SER A 485 -31.20 17.61 -21.83
N ARG A 486 -32.45 17.16 -21.68
CA ARG A 486 -33.35 16.93 -22.83
C ARG A 486 -33.72 18.22 -23.57
N THR A 487 -33.49 19.38 -22.97
CA THR A 487 -33.84 20.68 -23.57
C THR A 487 -32.71 21.30 -24.37
N ASN A 488 -31.45 21.00 -24.05
CA ASN A 488 -30.26 21.57 -24.72
C ASN A 488 -29.28 20.47 -25.12
N ARG A 489 -29.43 19.98 -26.37
CA ARG A 489 -28.57 19.02 -27.08
C ARG A 489 -27.11 19.01 -26.58
N GLY A 490 -26.77 18.04 -25.72
CA GLY A 490 -25.38 17.71 -25.37
C GLY A 490 -24.69 18.55 -24.29
N GLN A 491 -25.39 19.43 -23.56
CA GLN A 491 -24.82 20.05 -22.36
C GLN A 491 -25.05 19.18 -21.11
N PHE A 492 -23.95 18.76 -20.50
CA PHE A 492 -23.93 18.10 -19.20
C PHE A 492 -24.17 19.13 -18.09
N VAL A 493 -25.28 19.00 -17.35
CA VAL A 493 -25.55 19.87 -16.19
C VAL A 493 -25.05 19.14 -14.94
N HIS A 494 -24.06 19.73 -14.27
CA HIS A 494 -23.67 19.31 -12.93
C HIS A 494 -24.74 19.81 -11.96
N VAL A 495 -25.51 18.92 -11.34
CA VAL A 495 -26.32 19.30 -10.18
C VAL A 495 -25.38 19.27 -8.98
N PRO A 496 -25.05 20.42 -8.35
CA PRO A 496 -24.22 20.41 -7.16
C PRO A 496 -24.89 19.53 -6.11
N VAL A 497 -24.14 18.61 -5.52
CA VAL A 497 -24.63 17.79 -4.39
C VAL A 497 -25.11 18.69 -3.25
N ASP A 498 -24.61 19.93 -3.18
CA ASP A 498 -24.96 20.96 -2.20
C ASP A 498 -26.43 21.40 -2.20
N SER A 499 -27.16 21.30 -3.33
CA SER A 499 -28.59 21.66 -3.34
C SER A 499 -29.50 20.66 -2.58
N ARG A 500 -28.91 19.57 -2.07
CA ARG A 500 -29.60 18.46 -1.41
C ARG A 500 -29.46 18.43 0.11
N PHE A 501 -28.51 19.20 0.66
CA PHE A 501 -28.19 19.26 2.08
C PHE A 501 -28.28 20.73 2.54
N SER A 502 -29.41 21.11 3.13
CA SER A 502 -29.65 22.49 3.62
C SER A 502 -29.58 22.62 5.15
N ASP A 503 -29.61 21.49 5.85
CA ASP A 503 -29.60 21.36 7.31
C ASP A 503 -28.72 20.18 7.71
N PRO A 504 -28.18 20.14 8.95
CA PRO A 504 -28.24 21.16 9.99
C PRO A 504 -27.15 22.25 9.84
N GLU A 505 -27.42 23.43 10.38
CA GLU A 505 -26.44 24.51 10.55
C GLU A 505 -25.35 24.08 11.56
N ILE A 506 -24.08 24.19 11.15
CA ILE A 506 -22.93 23.87 11.99
C ILE A 506 -22.58 25.11 12.82
N LEU A 507 -22.98 25.14 14.09
CA LEU A 507 -22.72 26.27 14.98
C LEU A 507 -21.26 26.30 15.45
N HIS A 508 -20.76 25.16 15.92
CA HIS A 508 -19.42 25.06 16.48
C HIS A 508 -18.92 23.62 16.44
N VAL A 509 -17.61 23.45 16.39
CA VAL A 509 -16.97 22.14 16.50
C VAL A 509 -15.77 22.27 17.41
N SER A 510 -15.67 21.37 18.39
CA SER A 510 -14.61 21.38 19.39
C SER A 510 -13.92 20.02 19.42
N ILE A 511 -12.64 19.98 19.06
CA ILE A 511 -11.78 18.80 19.19
C ILE A 511 -10.64 19.08 20.17
N ILE A 512 -10.34 18.10 21.03
CA ILE A 512 -9.23 18.18 21.98
C ILE A 512 -8.26 17.04 21.64
N PRO A 513 -7.10 17.31 21.03
CA PRO A 513 -6.10 16.30 20.77
C PRO A 513 -5.38 15.88 22.06
N GLU A 514 -4.94 14.63 22.11
CA GLU A 514 -4.06 14.11 23.19
C GLU A 514 -2.65 14.70 23.09
N GLY A 515 -2.19 14.92 21.85
CA GLY A 515 -0.89 15.51 21.54
C GLY A 515 -1.02 16.92 20.95
N ARG A 516 0.11 17.42 20.42
CA ARG A 516 0.16 18.73 19.76
C ARG A 516 -0.43 18.75 18.35
N ASP A 517 -0.55 17.58 17.71
CA ASP A 517 -1.11 17.48 16.37
C ASP A 517 -2.65 17.36 16.45
N PRO A 518 -3.43 18.33 15.95
CA PRO A 518 -4.89 18.28 15.97
C PRO A 518 -5.47 17.16 15.08
N ARG A 519 -4.67 16.55 14.21
CA ARG A 519 -5.05 15.38 13.38
C ARG A 519 -4.62 14.06 14.02
N GLY A 520 -4.03 14.11 15.21
CA GLY A 520 -3.60 12.94 15.97
C GLY A 520 -4.72 12.35 16.82
N THR A 521 -4.34 11.51 17.79
CA THR A 521 -5.26 10.91 18.75
C THR A 521 -6.05 11.99 19.49
N LEU A 522 -7.35 11.78 19.69
CA LEU A 522 -8.24 12.75 20.33
C LEU A 522 -8.63 12.27 21.74
N ILE A 523 -8.65 13.21 22.68
CA ILE A 523 -9.25 13.04 24.01
C ILE A 523 -10.77 13.18 23.92
N SER A 524 -11.25 14.19 23.18
CA SER A 524 -12.69 14.43 23.00
C SER A 524 -12.99 15.15 21.68
N GLY A 525 -14.22 14.98 21.18
CA GLY A 525 -14.72 15.75 20.03
C GLY A 525 -16.23 15.95 20.12
N ARG A 526 -16.68 17.21 20.08
CA ARG A 526 -18.11 17.61 20.12
C ARG A 526 -18.46 18.44 18.89
N ILE A 527 -19.68 18.28 18.38
CA ILE A 527 -20.23 19.07 17.27
C ILE A 527 -21.54 19.71 17.72
N TYR A 528 -21.65 21.02 17.56
CA TYR A 528 -22.83 21.78 17.93
C TYR A 528 -23.60 22.09 16.66
N LEU A 529 -24.80 21.52 16.55
CA LEU A 529 -25.64 21.60 15.35
C LEU A 529 -26.97 22.28 15.70
N ARG A 530 -27.50 23.06 14.78
CA ARG A 530 -28.89 23.54 14.81
C ARG A 530 -29.63 22.94 13.63
N GLY A 531 -30.75 22.27 13.90
CA GLY A 531 -31.54 21.67 12.84
C GLY A 531 -32.83 21.07 13.35
N GLN A 532 -33.48 20.33 12.46
CA GLN A 532 -34.81 19.77 12.65
C GLN A 532 -34.75 18.35 13.22
N LEU A 533 -35.36 18.15 14.39
CA LEU A 533 -35.36 16.89 15.11
C LEU A 533 -36.77 16.29 15.19
N LEU A 534 -36.86 14.97 15.05
CA LEU A 534 -38.10 14.21 15.22
C LEU A 534 -37.87 13.03 16.18
N GLN A 535 -38.67 12.93 17.24
CA GLN A 535 -38.62 11.76 18.11
C GLN A 535 -39.22 10.54 17.40
N LEU A 536 -38.43 9.46 17.30
CA LEU A 536 -38.85 8.23 16.65
C LEU A 536 -39.70 7.37 17.58
N ARG A 537 -40.81 6.85 17.06
CA ARG A 537 -41.67 5.91 17.78
C ARG A 537 -41.21 4.49 17.52
N ARG A 538 -41.14 3.69 18.59
CA ARG A 538 -40.84 2.26 18.50
C ARG A 538 -42.14 1.46 18.44
N SER A 539 -42.30 0.65 17.40
CA SER A 539 -43.41 -0.26 17.23
C SER A 539 -43.34 -1.42 18.23
N LYS A 540 -44.46 -2.16 18.40
CA LYS A 540 -44.50 -3.38 19.21
C LYS A 540 -43.59 -4.49 18.68
N ALA A 541 -43.30 -4.50 17.38
CA ALA A 541 -42.38 -5.45 16.74
C ALA A 541 -40.90 -5.10 17.00
N GLY A 542 -40.63 -3.92 17.55
CA GLY A 542 -39.28 -3.45 17.88
C GLY A 542 -38.68 -2.49 16.84
N ASP A 543 -39.32 -2.36 15.67
CA ASP A 543 -38.90 -1.47 14.58
C ASP A 543 -39.28 -0.02 14.85
N TYR A 544 -38.52 0.92 14.29
CA TYR A 544 -38.80 2.35 14.36
C TYR A 544 -39.54 2.79 13.10
N SER A 545 -40.60 3.58 13.29
CA SER A 545 -41.46 4.04 12.19
C SER A 545 -41.84 5.52 12.34
N ILE A 546 -42.16 6.14 11.20
CA ILE A 546 -42.82 7.44 11.15
C ILE A 546 -44.16 7.26 10.42
N ASN A 547 -45.24 7.79 11.01
CA ASN A 547 -46.60 7.68 10.47
C ASN A 547 -47.06 6.23 10.16
N GLY A 548 -46.47 5.23 10.84
CA GLY A 548 -46.76 3.81 10.62
C GLY A 548 -45.83 3.11 9.63
N GLU A 549 -45.04 3.86 8.84
CA GLU A 549 -44.10 3.31 7.86
C GLU A 549 -42.74 3.02 8.49
N PRO A 550 -42.18 1.79 8.30
CA PRO A 550 -40.89 1.42 8.87
C PRO A 550 -39.74 2.19 8.20
N LEU A 551 -38.76 2.62 9.01
CA LEU A 551 -37.58 3.32 8.53
C LEU A 551 -36.40 2.36 8.27
N PRO A 552 -35.62 2.56 7.19
CA PRO A 552 -34.46 1.74 6.82
C PRO A 552 -33.21 2.16 7.62
N ILE A 553 -33.31 2.13 8.95
CA ILE A 553 -32.22 2.60 9.78
C ILE A 553 -31.04 1.64 9.66
N THR A 554 -29.88 2.18 9.31
CA THR A 554 -28.61 1.46 9.48
C THR A 554 -28.01 1.87 10.81
N PHE A 555 -28.16 1.03 11.82
CA PHE A 555 -27.56 1.24 13.13
C PHE A 555 -26.05 0.97 13.10
N ASP A 556 -25.28 1.81 13.81
CA ASP A 556 -23.87 1.57 14.13
C ASP A 556 -23.75 0.34 15.05
N HIS A 557 -24.60 0.32 16.08
CA HIS A 557 -24.80 -0.76 17.05
C HIS A 557 -26.29 -0.85 17.35
N LEU A 558 -26.83 -2.06 17.55
CA LEU A 558 -28.22 -2.21 17.96
C LEU A 558 -28.41 -1.57 19.36
N PRO A 559 -29.25 -0.54 19.50
CA PRO A 559 -29.50 0.09 20.79
C PRO A 559 -30.21 -0.90 21.73
N GLN A 560 -29.74 -1.00 22.98
CA GLN A 560 -30.38 -1.88 23.97
C GLN A 560 -31.67 -1.25 24.51
N PRO A 561 -32.84 -1.88 24.34
CA PRO A 561 -34.12 -1.34 24.79
C PRO A 561 -34.21 -1.00 26.28
N PRO A 562 -35.02 0.00 26.68
CA PRO A 562 -35.76 0.97 25.85
C PRO A 562 -34.92 2.23 25.60
N VAL A 563 -34.75 2.62 24.33
CA VAL A 563 -33.98 3.83 23.97
C VAL A 563 -34.87 4.83 23.24
N ASN A 564 -34.93 6.06 23.74
CA ASN A 564 -35.51 7.18 23.01
C ASN A 564 -34.56 7.58 21.89
N LEU A 565 -34.98 7.37 20.64
CA LEU A 565 -34.23 7.76 19.46
C LEU A 565 -34.84 9.00 18.81
N TYR A 566 -33.97 9.78 18.20
CA TYR A 566 -34.32 11.00 17.49
C TYR A 566 -33.72 10.96 16.09
N LEU A 567 -34.43 11.53 15.14
CA LEU A 567 -33.99 11.68 13.77
C LEU A 567 -33.68 13.15 13.50
N LEU A 568 -32.43 13.44 13.18
CA LEU A 568 -31.99 14.75 12.70
C LEU A 568 -32.00 14.74 11.17
N SER A 569 -32.83 15.60 10.57
CA SER A 569 -32.89 15.77 9.11
C SER A 569 -31.59 16.38 8.58
N LEU A 570 -31.08 15.85 7.45
CA LEU A 570 -29.94 16.41 6.73
C LEU A 570 -30.37 17.14 5.44
N GLY A 571 -31.59 17.69 5.42
CA GLY A 571 -32.19 18.34 4.26
C GLY A 571 -33.24 17.48 3.53
N PRO A 572 -33.69 17.87 2.34
CA PRO A 572 -34.88 17.30 1.68
C PRO A 572 -34.73 15.86 1.14
N THR A 573 -33.56 15.24 1.27
CA THR A 573 -33.21 14.01 0.56
C THR A 573 -33.55 12.70 1.26
N ASN A 574 -34.43 12.69 2.26
CA ASN A 574 -34.72 11.48 3.06
C ASN A 574 -33.47 10.88 3.72
N VAL A 575 -32.42 11.70 3.94
CA VAL A 575 -31.22 11.33 4.68
C VAL A 575 -31.28 11.98 6.05
N GLY A 576 -30.97 11.22 7.09
CA GLY A 576 -30.98 11.74 8.45
C GLY A 576 -30.06 10.96 9.38
N LEU A 577 -29.60 11.61 10.44
CA LEU A 577 -28.82 10.98 11.50
C LEU A 577 -29.76 10.46 12.58
N VAL A 578 -29.52 9.22 13.02
CA VAL A 578 -30.23 8.64 14.16
C VAL A 578 -29.40 8.89 15.40
N LEU A 579 -30.00 9.59 16.35
CA LEU A 579 -29.40 10.08 17.57
C LEU A 579 -30.06 9.44 18.79
N GLN A 580 -29.27 9.19 19.82
CA GLN A 580 -29.71 8.76 21.15
C GLN A 580 -29.30 9.84 22.16
N VAL A 581 -30.20 10.21 23.07
CA VAL A 581 -29.86 11.14 24.16
C VAL A 581 -28.84 10.47 25.08
N SER A 582 -27.78 11.21 25.44
CA SER A 582 -26.78 10.76 26.40
C SER A 582 -27.42 10.50 27.76
N GLU A 583 -27.02 9.43 28.45
CA GLU A 583 -27.50 9.15 29.82
C GLU A 583 -27.04 10.24 30.81
N GLU A 584 -25.95 10.94 30.48
CA GLU A 584 -25.32 11.95 31.33
C GLU A 584 -25.89 13.37 31.15
N SER A 585 -26.65 13.61 30.07
CA SER A 585 -27.17 14.95 29.74
C SER A 585 -28.39 14.90 28.83
N SER A 586 -29.43 15.69 29.17
CA SER A 586 -30.63 15.85 28.34
C SER A 586 -30.42 16.71 27.08
N LYS A 587 -29.21 17.24 26.87
CA LYS A 587 -28.86 18.11 25.73
C LYS A 587 -27.71 17.59 24.87
N GLU A 588 -27.10 16.47 25.25
CA GLU A 588 -26.05 15.82 24.46
C GLU A 588 -26.59 14.58 23.76
N TYR A 589 -26.20 14.40 22.51
CA TYR A 589 -26.69 13.32 21.67
C TYR A 589 -25.54 12.47 21.11
N ILE A 590 -25.73 11.16 21.13
CA ILE A 590 -24.82 10.18 20.56
C ILE A 590 -25.38 9.72 19.22
N ARG A 591 -24.60 9.87 18.15
CA ARG A 591 -24.92 9.27 16.84
C ARG A 591 -24.88 7.74 16.96
N VAL A 592 -25.99 7.10 16.61
CA VAL A 592 -26.17 5.63 16.68
C VAL A 592 -26.57 5.02 15.35
N GLY A 593 -26.82 5.81 14.32
CA GLY A 593 -27.08 5.30 12.98
C GLY A 593 -27.39 6.38 11.96
N VAL A 594 -27.79 5.95 10.78
CA VAL A 594 -28.15 6.82 9.65
C VAL A 594 -29.31 6.23 8.86
N ILE A 595 -30.13 7.09 8.28
CA ILE A 595 -31.20 6.73 7.35
C ILE A 595 -30.72 6.95 5.92
N ALA A 596 -30.92 5.94 5.08
CA ALA A 596 -30.59 5.96 3.66
C ALA A 596 -31.74 6.54 2.82
N PRO A 597 -31.45 7.26 1.72
CA PRO A 597 -32.49 7.72 0.82
C PRO A 597 -33.13 6.50 0.13
N THR A 598 -34.46 6.40 0.17
CA THR A 598 -35.23 5.46 -0.64
C THR A 598 -35.92 6.20 -1.78
N GLU A 599 -36.62 5.46 -2.65
CA GLU A 599 -37.40 6.03 -3.75
C GLU A 599 -38.63 6.84 -3.28
N TRP A 600 -38.94 6.82 -1.98
CA TRP A 600 -40.12 7.44 -1.39
C TRP A 600 -39.74 8.67 -0.55
N GLU A 601 -40.48 9.77 -0.72
CA GLU A 601 -40.34 10.99 0.08
C GLU A 601 -40.97 10.83 1.46
N TRP A 602 -40.19 10.40 2.44
CA TRP A 602 -40.67 10.26 3.82
C TRP A 602 -40.87 11.57 4.52
N PHE A 603 -40.03 12.58 4.25
CA PHE A 603 -40.05 13.84 5.00
C PHE A 603 -41.16 14.80 4.56
N ASN A 604 -41.91 14.46 3.50
CA ASN A 604 -42.95 15.32 2.96
C ASN A 604 -44.16 15.37 3.92
N GLY A 605 -44.46 16.56 4.46
CA GLY A 605 -45.60 16.79 5.37
C GLY A 605 -45.38 16.37 6.84
N ILE A 606 -44.16 16.02 7.25
CA ILE A 606 -43.83 15.74 8.66
C ILE A 606 -43.42 17.03 9.37
N GLY A 607 -44.00 17.29 10.55
CA GLY A 607 -43.55 18.36 11.43
C GLY A 607 -42.29 17.94 12.19
N PHE A 608 -41.23 18.75 12.08
CA PHE A 608 -40.03 18.63 12.90
C PHE A 608 -39.98 19.75 13.94
N GLU A 609 -39.29 19.52 15.05
CA GLU A 609 -39.01 20.55 16.05
C GLU A 609 -37.64 21.19 15.79
N ASP A 610 -37.56 22.53 15.82
CA ASP A 610 -36.29 23.25 15.71
C ASP A 610 -35.51 23.16 17.03
N LEU A 611 -34.34 22.52 17.00
CA LEU A 611 -33.53 22.28 18.20
C LEU A 611 -32.04 22.57 17.93
N THR A 612 -31.37 23.03 18.99
CA THR A 612 -29.90 23.13 19.04
C THR A 612 -29.36 22.00 19.90
N LEU A 613 -28.43 21.21 19.36
CA LEU A 613 -27.92 19.98 19.97
C LEU A 613 -26.39 19.94 19.99
N VAL A 614 -25.84 19.14 20.93
CA VAL A 614 -24.41 18.94 21.19
C VAL A 614 -23.99 17.49 20.96
#